data_AF-A0A6B2Z4S7-F1
#
_entry.id   AF-A0A6B2Z4S7-F1
#
_cell.length_a   1.000
_cell.length_b   1.000
_cell.length_c   1.000
_cell.angle_alpha   90.00
_cell.angle_beta   90.00
_cell.angle_gamma   90.00
#
_symmetry.space_group_name_H-M   'P 1'
#
loop_
_entity.id
_entity.type
_entity.pdbx_description
1 polymer ?
#
loop_
_entity_poly.entity_id
_entity_poly.type
_entity_poly.pdbx_seq_one_letter_code
_entity_poly.pdbx_strand_id
1 'polypeptide(L)'
;MKRLLVHGVTPVLLLLQVAYVGFFGVLFAVSGPGAAAIDHTDPSPVGDALFTGLLLVVVLLAAGGAALLGRESLRARVPGGVRTGWLGTLAVAEVVMAATFAIMALQESLGPDSLVAAVSVTVCAGIALACAGEVRSGIRTMRRPAQPHV
;
A
#
# COMPACT_ATOMS: atom_id res chain seq x y z
N MET A 1 8.43 -18.02 -11.97
CA MET A 1 8.27 -17.58 -10.56
C MET A 1 8.00 -16.08 -10.41
N LYS A 2 8.86 -15.15 -10.89
CA LYS A 2 8.65 -13.69 -10.76
C LYS A 2 7.27 -13.19 -11.26
N ARG A 3 6.77 -13.71 -12.39
CA ARG A 3 5.46 -13.33 -12.97
C ARG A 3 4.27 -13.75 -12.09
N LEU A 4 4.35 -14.94 -11.47
CA LEU A 4 3.32 -15.47 -10.55
C LEU A 4 3.31 -14.70 -9.22
N LEU A 5 4.48 -14.31 -8.71
CA LEU A 5 4.56 -13.48 -7.51
C LEU A 5 3.92 -12.11 -7.75
N VAL A 6 4.29 -11.43 -8.84
CA VAL A 6 3.87 -10.04 -9.13
C VAL A 6 2.42 -9.93 -9.58
N HIS A 7 1.92 -10.89 -10.38
CA HIS A 7 0.56 -10.85 -10.92
C HIS A 7 -0.45 -11.75 -10.18
N GLY A 8 0.04 -12.67 -9.34
CA GLY A 8 -0.81 -13.55 -8.54
C GLY A 8 -0.82 -13.15 -7.07
N VAL A 9 0.36 -13.10 -6.44
CA VAL A 9 0.47 -12.93 -4.98
C VAL A 9 0.34 -11.46 -4.56
N THR A 10 1.03 -10.53 -5.23
CA THR A 10 1.01 -9.10 -4.88
C THR A 10 -0.41 -8.48 -4.87
N PRO A 11 -1.29 -8.74 -5.86
CA PRO A 11 -2.67 -8.23 -5.82
C PRO A 11 -3.46 -8.77 -4.63
N VAL A 12 -3.27 -10.06 -4.28
CA VAL A 12 -3.95 -10.69 -3.14
C VAL A 12 -3.46 -10.08 -1.83
N LEU A 13 -2.15 -9.84 -1.69
CA LEU A 13 -1.59 -9.16 -0.52
C LEU A 13 -2.12 -7.74 -0.37
N LEU A 14 -2.22 -6.98 -1.47
CA LEU A 14 -2.82 -5.64 -1.45
C LEU A 14 -4.29 -5.66 -1.04
N LEU A 15 -5.07 -6.64 -1.54
CA LEU A 15 -6.48 -6.79 -1.12
C LEU A 15 -6.59 -7.19 0.36
N LEU A 16 -5.71 -8.06 0.84
CA LEU A 16 -5.65 -8.42 2.26
C LEU A 16 -5.29 -7.22 3.14
N GLN A 17 -4.36 -6.38 2.68
CA GLN A 17 -3.98 -5.13 3.35
C GLN A 17 -5.14 -4.13 3.37
N VAL A 18 -5.88 -3.97 2.27
CA VAL A 18 -7.10 -3.17 2.22
C VAL A 18 -8.15 -3.71 3.20
N ALA A 19 -8.35 -5.03 3.25
CA ALA A 19 -9.28 -5.65 4.18
C ALA A 19 -8.84 -5.45 5.64
N TYR A 20 -7.56 -5.59 5.94
CA TYR A 20 -6.98 -5.36 7.26
C TYR A 20 -7.14 -3.90 7.71
N VAL A 21 -6.71 -2.95 6.88
CA VAL A 21 -6.83 -1.50 7.15
C VAL A 21 -8.30 -1.10 7.27
N GLY A 22 -9.17 -1.62 6.42
CA GLY A 22 -10.61 -1.38 6.48
C GLY A 22 -11.23 -1.93 7.76
N PHE A 23 -10.87 -3.17 8.15
CA PHE A 23 -11.36 -3.79 9.38
C PHE A 23 -10.94 -2.99 10.63
N PHE A 24 -9.65 -2.66 10.75
CA PHE A 24 -9.16 -1.86 11.88
C PHE A 24 -9.70 -0.42 11.84
N GLY A 25 -9.82 0.19 10.66
CA GLY A 25 -10.43 1.51 10.51
C GLY A 25 -11.89 1.52 10.98
N VAL A 26 -12.68 0.50 10.65
CA VAL A 26 -14.04 0.33 11.15
C VAL A 26 -14.04 0.08 12.66
N LEU A 27 -13.15 -0.77 13.19
CA LEU A 27 -13.02 -0.98 14.62
C LEU A 27 -12.73 0.32 15.36
N PHE A 28 -11.79 1.14 14.88
CA PHE A 28 -11.48 2.45 15.47
C PHE A 28 -12.68 3.39 15.38
N ALA A 29 -13.34 3.48 14.24
CA ALA A 29 -14.52 4.34 14.06
C ALA A 29 -15.68 3.94 14.98
N VAL A 30 -15.89 2.64 15.20
CA VAL A 30 -16.95 2.11 16.08
C VAL A 30 -16.56 2.21 17.56
N SER A 31 -15.26 2.16 17.88
CA SER A 31 -14.75 2.24 19.26
C SER A 31 -14.60 3.68 19.79
N GLY A 32 -14.73 4.69 18.92
CA GLY A 32 -14.47 6.12 19.17
C GLY A 32 -15.06 6.73 20.46
N PRO A 33 -16.29 6.42 20.91
CA PRO A 33 -16.83 7.03 22.12
C PRO A 33 -16.20 6.51 23.43
N GLY A 34 -15.68 5.28 23.43
CA GLY A 34 -15.16 4.63 24.64
C GLY A 34 -13.67 4.90 24.90
N ALA A 35 -12.87 5.08 23.85
CA ALA A 35 -11.42 5.29 23.96
C ALA A 35 -11.05 6.74 24.32
N ALA A 36 -11.77 7.74 23.80
CA ALA A 36 -11.55 9.15 24.13
C ALA A 36 -11.80 9.47 25.62
N ALA A 37 -12.69 8.71 26.27
CA ALA A 37 -12.93 8.82 27.70
C ALA A 37 -11.77 8.28 28.57
N ILE A 38 -10.92 7.42 28.00
CA ILE A 38 -9.79 6.78 28.69
C ILE A 38 -8.50 7.61 28.53
N ASP A 39 -8.35 8.34 27.42
CA ASP A 39 -7.10 9.05 27.07
C ASP A 39 -7.15 10.57 27.23
N HIS A 40 -8.20 11.12 27.85
CA HIS A 40 -8.40 12.57 28.11
C HIS A 40 -8.05 13.50 26.92
N THR A 41 -8.17 13.00 25.70
CA THR A 41 -7.83 13.73 24.48
C THR A 41 -9.13 14.25 23.91
N ASP A 42 -9.28 15.58 23.84
CA ASP A 42 -10.49 16.19 23.29
C ASP A 42 -10.69 15.71 21.84
N PRO A 43 -11.90 15.24 21.48
CA PRO A 43 -12.17 14.81 20.12
C PRO A 43 -11.98 15.97 19.15
N SER A 44 -11.02 15.84 18.22
CA SER A 44 -10.71 16.84 17.21
C SER A 44 -11.36 16.44 15.88
N PRO A 45 -12.45 17.11 15.45
CA PRO A 45 -13.14 16.77 14.21
C PRO A 45 -12.23 16.94 12.97
N VAL A 46 -11.22 17.83 13.06
CA VAL A 46 -10.23 18.02 12.01
C VAL A 46 -9.24 16.84 11.98
N GLY A 47 -8.81 16.36 13.14
CA GLY A 47 -7.94 15.18 13.26
C GLY A 47 -8.60 13.93 12.68
N ASP A 48 -9.87 13.70 13.03
CA ASP A 48 -10.64 12.55 12.55
C ASP A 48 -10.87 12.60 11.03
N ALA A 49 -11.18 13.78 10.49
CA ALA A 49 -11.34 13.97 9.06
C ALA A 49 -10.03 13.73 8.28
N LEU A 50 -8.90 14.19 8.81
CA LEU A 50 -7.58 13.95 8.21
C LEU A 50 -7.19 12.47 8.26
N PHE A 51 -7.41 11.80 9.39
CA PHE A 51 -7.16 10.37 9.54
C PHE A 51 -8.01 9.56 8.56
N THR A 52 -9.32 9.83 8.51
CA THR A 52 -10.25 9.15 7.61
C THR A 52 -9.91 9.41 6.14
N GLY A 53 -9.58 10.66 5.80
CA GLY A 53 -9.15 11.04 4.45
C GLY A 53 -7.87 10.32 4.03
N LEU A 54 -6.87 10.28 4.90
CA LEU A 54 -5.62 9.56 4.64
C LEU A 54 -5.86 8.06 4.47
N LEU A 55 -6.69 7.46 5.31
CA LEU A 55 -7.07 6.05 5.24
C LEU A 55 -7.75 5.73 3.90
N LEU A 56 -8.69 6.56 3.46
CA LEU A 56 -9.34 6.42 2.15
C LEU A 56 -8.35 6.52 0.99
N VAL A 57 -7.41 7.47 1.05
CA VAL A 57 -6.35 7.62 0.03
C VAL A 57 -5.50 6.35 -0.06
N VAL A 58 -5.08 5.79 1.08
CA VAL A 58 -4.29 4.54 1.11
C VAL A 58 -5.08 3.37 0.55
N VAL A 59 -6.34 3.22 0.95
CA VAL A 59 -7.23 2.14 0.45
C VAL A 59 -7.42 2.25 -1.06
N LEU A 60 -7.69 3.45 -1.58
CA LEU A 60 -7.86 3.69 -3.01
C LEU A 60 -6.57 3.40 -3.78
N LEU A 61 -5.42 3.84 -3.26
CA LEU A 61 -4.12 3.61 -3.87
C LEU A 61 -3.80 2.11 -3.96
N ALA A 62 -4.02 1.37 -2.87
CA ALA A 62 -3.81 -0.07 -2.79
C ALA A 62 -4.79 -0.86 -3.66
N ALA A 63 -6.08 -0.53 -3.64
CA ALA A 63 -7.10 -1.16 -4.49
C ALA A 63 -6.83 -0.91 -5.99
N GLY A 64 -6.45 0.31 -6.35
CA GLY A 64 -6.03 0.63 -7.72
C GLY A 64 -4.78 -0.14 -8.13
N GLY A 65 -3.81 -0.28 -7.23
CA GLY A 65 -2.61 -1.10 -7.44
C GLY A 65 -2.94 -2.56 -7.68
N ALA A 66 -3.80 -3.15 -6.84
CA ALA A 66 -4.26 -4.52 -6.97
C ALA A 66 -4.99 -4.74 -8.31
N ALA A 67 -5.85 -3.81 -8.70
CA ALA A 67 -6.55 -3.87 -9.97
C ALA A 67 -5.59 -3.80 -11.18
N LEU A 68 -4.59 -2.89 -11.14
CA LEU A 68 -3.59 -2.74 -12.20
C LEU A 68 -2.65 -3.95 -12.32
N LEU A 69 -2.33 -4.61 -11.20
CA LEU A 69 -1.45 -5.77 -11.17
C LEU A 69 -2.19 -7.08 -11.46
N GLY A 70 -3.45 -7.21 -11.02
CA GLY A 70 -4.23 -8.45 -11.11
C GLY A 70 -5.13 -8.57 -12.34
N ARG A 71 -5.50 -7.47 -13.02
CA ARG A 71 -6.36 -7.50 -14.21
C ARG A 71 -5.65 -7.05 -15.47
N GLU A 72 -5.43 -7.99 -16.39
CA GLU A 72 -4.85 -7.71 -17.70
C GLU A 72 -5.71 -6.75 -18.54
N SER A 73 -7.03 -6.84 -18.44
CA SER A 73 -7.97 -5.96 -19.16
C SER A 73 -7.85 -4.49 -18.76
N LEU A 74 -7.58 -4.20 -17.49
CA LEU A 74 -7.30 -2.84 -17.01
C LEU A 74 -5.89 -2.40 -17.43
N ARG A 75 -4.92 -3.30 -17.35
CA ARG A 75 -3.54 -3.03 -17.75
C ARG A 75 -3.40 -2.63 -19.23
N ALA A 76 -4.26 -3.16 -20.10
CA ALA A 76 -4.32 -2.80 -21.52
C ALA A 76 -4.99 -1.44 -21.78
N ARG A 77 -5.86 -0.98 -20.88
CA ARG A 77 -6.62 0.28 -21.02
C ARG A 77 -5.92 1.49 -20.43
N VAL A 78 -5.06 1.30 -19.43
CA VAL A 78 -4.39 2.39 -18.72
C VAL A 78 -3.07 2.77 -19.43
N PRO A 79 -2.85 4.07 -19.74
CA PRO A 79 -1.60 4.52 -20.34
C PRO A 79 -0.39 4.13 -19.50
N GLY A 80 0.69 3.73 -20.17
CA GLY A 80 1.91 3.26 -19.51
C GLY A 80 2.47 4.25 -18.48
N GLY A 81 2.47 5.55 -18.81
CA GLY A 81 2.91 6.61 -17.89
C GLY A 81 2.08 6.71 -16.61
N VAL A 82 0.75 6.65 -16.74
CA VAL A 82 -0.18 6.68 -15.60
C VAL A 82 0.01 5.43 -14.72
N ARG A 83 0.17 4.26 -15.35
CA ARG A 83 0.46 3.02 -14.63
C ARG A 83 1.78 3.09 -13.85
N THR A 84 2.84 3.60 -14.48
CA THR A 84 4.14 3.74 -13.80
C THR A 84 4.09 4.78 -12.68
N GLY A 85 3.35 5.88 -12.86
CA GLY A 85 3.13 6.87 -11.82
C GLY A 85 2.42 6.24 -10.61
N TRP A 86 1.29 5.56 -10.86
CA TRP A 86 0.50 4.91 -9.81
C TRP A 86 1.32 3.87 -9.03
N LEU A 87 1.99 2.95 -9.73
CA LEU A 87 2.81 1.92 -9.09
C LEU A 87 4.03 2.53 -8.39
N GLY A 88 4.56 3.64 -8.89
CA GLY A 88 5.64 4.38 -8.23
C GLY A 88 5.17 4.99 -6.91
N THR A 89 4.03 5.68 -6.92
CA THR A 89 3.42 6.25 -5.70
C THR A 89 3.10 5.15 -4.69
N LEU A 90 2.53 4.02 -5.14
CA LEU A 90 2.25 2.88 -4.27
C LEU A 90 3.54 2.30 -3.68
N ALA A 91 4.61 2.14 -4.47
CA ALA A 91 5.89 1.66 -3.96
C ALA A 91 6.46 2.56 -2.85
N VAL A 92 6.36 3.89 -3.01
CA VAL A 92 6.79 4.84 -1.98
C VAL A 92 5.93 4.72 -0.73
N ALA A 93 4.61 4.64 -0.89
CA ALA A 93 3.68 4.49 0.24
C ALA A 93 3.96 3.22 1.06
N GLU A 94 4.20 2.08 0.40
CA GLU A 94 4.55 0.82 1.07
C GLU A 94 5.91 0.91 1.80
N VAL A 95 6.89 1.62 1.25
CA VAL A 95 8.17 1.85 1.96
C VAL A 95 7.96 2.69 3.20
N VAL A 96 7.15 3.75 3.13
CA VAL A 96 6.81 4.58 4.29
C VAL A 96 6.10 3.74 5.35
N MET A 97 5.09 2.94 4.97
CA MET A 97 4.39 2.05 5.90
C MET A 97 5.33 1.03 6.54
N ALA A 98 6.22 0.40 5.77
CA ALA A 98 7.23 -0.51 6.29
C ALA A 98 8.15 0.18 7.32
N ALA A 99 8.59 1.40 7.03
CA ALA A 99 9.41 2.17 7.96
C ALA A 99 8.64 2.50 9.24
N THR A 100 7.37 2.90 9.14
CA THR A 100 6.50 3.18 10.30
C THR A 100 6.33 1.94 11.18
N PHE A 101 6.01 0.77 10.59
CA PHE A 101 5.90 -0.47 11.35
C PHE A 101 7.22 -0.89 12.00
N ALA A 102 8.35 -0.71 11.31
CA ALA A 102 9.66 -1.01 11.86
C ALA A 102 10.00 -0.09 13.05
N ILE A 103 9.71 1.21 12.94
CA ILE A 103 9.92 2.17 14.03
C ILE A 103 9.04 1.82 15.24
N MET A 104 7.75 1.56 15.02
CA MET A 104 6.84 1.15 16.10
C MET A 104 7.32 -0.12 16.82
N ALA A 105 7.73 -1.14 16.05
CA ALA A 105 8.25 -2.39 16.60
C ALA A 105 9.54 -2.23 17.41
N LEU A 106 10.35 -1.21 17.10
CA LEU A 106 11.57 -0.90 17.84
C LEU A 106 11.31 -0.08 19.10
N GLN A 107 10.19 0.64 19.16
CA GLN A 107 9.80 1.47 20.29
C GLN A 107 8.99 0.69 21.34
N GLU A 108 8.21 -0.30 20.90
CA GLU A 108 7.43 -1.16 21.79
C GLU A 108 8.26 -2.31 22.37
N SER A 109 7.92 -2.75 23.59
CA SER A 109 8.51 -3.93 24.21
C SER A 109 8.20 -5.19 23.39
N LEU A 110 9.17 -6.09 23.27
CA LEU A 110 9.05 -7.35 22.53
C LEU A 110 7.80 -8.13 22.99
N GLY A 111 6.79 -8.16 22.13
CA GLY A 111 5.47 -8.75 22.39
C GLY A 111 4.82 -9.30 21.11
N PRO A 112 3.55 -9.76 21.18
CA PRO A 112 2.81 -10.27 20.03
C PRO A 112 2.77 -9.28 18.85
N ASP A 113 2.75 -7.99 19.17
CA ASP A 113 2.69 -6.88 18.21
C ASP A 113 3.97 -6.76 17.37
N SER A 114 5.12 -7.17 17.93
CA SER A 114 6.39 -7.19 17.19
C SER A 114 6.36 -8.20 16.04
N LEU A 115 5.64 -9.32 16.18
CA LEU A 115 5.48 -10.31 15.10
C LEU A 115 4.56 -9.77 14.00
N VAL A 116 3.46 -9.13 14.38
CA VAL A 116 2.54 -8.46 13.43
C VAL A 116 3.27 -7.37 12.65
N ALA A 117 4.10 -6.58 13.34
CA ALA A 117 4.91 -5.56 12.69
C ALA A 117 5.95 -6.17 11.74
N ALA A 118 6.66 -7.24 12.13
CA ALA A 118 7.61 -7.92 11.26
C ALA A 118 6.96 -8.49 9.99
N VAL A 119 5.77 -9.10 10.12
CA VAL A 119 4.99 -9.58 8.97
C VAL A 119 4.57 -8.42 8.08
N SER A 120 4.05 -7.34 8.68
CA SER A 120 3.62 -6.14 7.96
C SER A 120 4.77 -5.50 7.18
N VAL A 121 5.94 -5.35 7.80
CA VAL A 121 7.17 -4.86 7.15
C VAL A 121 7.53 -5.74 5.95
N THR A 122 7.51 -7.06 6.12
CA THR A 122 7.86 -8.01 5.07
C THR A 122 6.90 -7.93 3.88
N VAL A 123 5.59 -7.83 4.15
CA VAL A 123 4.55 -7.68 3.13
C VAL A 123 4.72 -6.36 2.39
N CYS A 124 4.84 -5.24 3.11
CA CYS A 124 5.00 -3.91 2.52
C CYS A 124 6.27 -3.85 1.65
N ALA A 125 7.39 -4.35 2.15
CA ALA A 125 8.64 -4.42 1.38
C ALA A 125 8.50 -5.28 0.11
N GLY A 126 7.80 -6.41 0.19
CA GLY A 126 7.52 -7.27 -0.96
C GLY A 126 6.67 -6.58 -2.04
N ILE A 127 5.62 -5.86 -1.63
CA ILE A 127 4.76 -5.08 -2.53
C ILE A 127 5.57 -3.93 -3.16
N ALA A 128 6.36 -3.20 -2.36
CA ALA A 128 7.22 -2.12 -2.84
C ALA A 128 8.20 -2.60 -3.92
N LEU A 129 8.87 -3.74 -3.68
CA LEU A 129 9.80 -4.34 -4.64
C LEU A 129 9.10 -4.79 -5.92
N ALA A 130 7.91 -5.37 -5.82
CA ALA A 130 7.10 -5.77 -6.98
C ALA A 130 6.71 -4.55 -7.83
N CYS A 131 6.20 -3.50 -7.18
CA CYS A 131 5.83 -2.24 -7.83
C CYS A 131 7.05 -1.54 -8.47
N ALA A 132 8.18 -1.46 -7.75
CA ALA A 132 9.41 -0.90 -8.27
C ALA A 132 9.96 -1.68 -9.49
N GLY A 133 9.81 -3.01 -9.50
CA GLY A 133 10.14 -3.85 -10.64
C GLY A 133 9.34 -3.51 -11.89
N GLU A 134 8.02 -3.33 -11.72
CA GLU A 134 7.11 -2.92 -12.81
C GLU A 134 7.40 -1.50 -13.31
N VAL A 135 7.68 -0.55 -12.41
CA VAL A 135 8.08 0.82 -12.76
C VAL A 135 9.38 0.80 -13.55
N ARG A 136 10.40 0.07 -13.08
CA ARG A 136 11.69 -0.07 -13.77
C ARG A 136 11.52 -0.68 -15.15
N SER A 137 10.64 -1.67 -15.30
CA SER A 137 10.32 -2.26 -16.60
C SER A 137 9.66 -1.25 -17.52
N GLY A 138 8.66 -0.52 -17.03
CA GLY A 138 7.93 0.52 -17.76
C GLY A 138 8.84 1.65 -18.26
N ILE A 139 9.74 2.15 -17.40
CA ILE A 139 10.72 3.19 -17.75
C ILE A 139 11.68 2.69 -18.83
N ARG A 140 12.16 1.44 -18.73
CA ARG A 140 13.04 0.85 -19.76
C ARG A 140 12.36 0.74 -21.12
N THR A 141 11.09 0.35 -21.16
CA THR A 141 10.32 0.31 -22.41
C THR A 141 10.10 1.70 -23.01
N MET A 142 9.89 2.72 -22.18
CA MET A 142 9.76 4.11 -22.64
C MET A 142 11.10 4.72 -23.11
N ARG A 143 12.22 4.28 -22.54
CA ARG A 143 13.56 4.79 -22.89
C ARG A 143 14.16 4.14 -24.14
N ARG A 144 13.59 3.07 -24.67
CA ARG A 144 14.09 2.44 -25.92
C ARG A 144 13.73 3.37 -27.09
N PRO A 145 14.70 4.05 -27.73
CA PRO A 145 14.41 4.82 -28.92
C PRO A 145 13.89 3.86 -29.99
N ALA A 146 12.85 4.26 -30.72
CA ALA A 146 12.43 3.56 -31.93
C ALA A 146 13.66 3.45 -32.83
N GLN A 147 14.20 2.23 -33.00
CA GLN A 147 15.24 2.04 -33.99
C GLN A 147 14.62 2.38 -35.35
N PRO A 148 15.23 3.29 -36.14
CA PRO A 148 14.80 3.48 -37.50
C PRO A 148 15.01 2.14 -38.23
N HIS A 149 13.93 1.55 -38.73
CA HIS A 149 14.01 0.50 -39.72
C HIS A 149 14.66 1.11 -40.96
N VAL A 150 15.93 0.78 -41.18
CA VAL A 150 16.65 0.97 -42.44
C VAL A 150 16.78 -0.39 -43.09
#